data_AF-A0A6G1GIS1-F1
#
_entry.id   AF-A0A6G1GIS1-F1
#
_cell.length_a   1.000
_cell.length_b   1.000
_cell.length_c   1.000
_cell.angle_alpha   90.00
_cell.angle_beta   90.00
_cell.angle_gamma   90.00
#
_symmetry.space_group_name_H-M   'P 1'
#
loop_
_entity.id
_entity.type
_entity.pdbx_description
1 polymer ?
#
loop_
_entity_poly.entity_id
_entity_poly.type
_entity_poly.pdbx_seq_one_letter_code
_entity_poly.pdbx_strand_id
1 'polypeptide(L)'
;VQRFLADLNTFTELLANAINLYSGGPLRGTELNLILYKNTSIKDRSMLYNKDAGMFFVKTDYNKTNNITRKERVSYRYLTPVLSRIVIIYVAAVLPLRDYI
;
A
#
# COMPACT_ATOMS: atom_id res chain seq x y z
N VAL A 1 -21.33 -10.58 -11.46
CA VAL A 1 -20.26 -9.59 -11.74
C VAL A 1 -20.40 -8.33 -10.88
N GLN A 2 -21.50 -7.56 -10.97
CA GLN A 2 -21.65 -6.31 -10.20
C GLN A 2 -21.46 -6.48 -8.68
N ARG A 3 -22.06 -7.52 -8.08
CA ARG A 3 -21.87 -7.83 -6.66
C ARG A 3 -20.41 -8.08 -6.29
N PHE A 4 -19.69 -8.85 -7.12
CA PHE A 4 -18.27 -9.11 -6.92
C PHE A 4 -17.44 -7.81 -6.96
N LEU A 5 -17.70 -6.93 -7.93
CA LEU A 5 -17.01 -5.63 -8.01
C LEU A 5 -17.32 -4.74 -6.79
N ALA A 6 -18.55 -4.76 -6.29
CA ALA A 6 -18.93 -4.05 -5.07
C ALA A 6 -18.19 -4.60 -3.84
N ASP A 7 -18.18 -5.92 -3.67
CA ASP A 7 -17.46 -6.59 -2.58
C ASP A 7 -15.95 -6.30 -2.65
N LEU A 8 -15.38 -6.24 -3.85
CA LEU A 8 -13.97 -5.86 -4.06
C LEU A 8 -13.67 -4.42 -3.65
N ASN A 9 -14.56 -3.48 -3.94
CA ASN A 9 -14.38 -2.08 -3.51
C ASN A 9 -14.38 -1.99 -1.98
N THR A 10 -15.37 -2.61 -1.33
CA THR A 10 -15.43 -2.67 0.14
C THR A 10 -14.21 -3.35 0.74
N PHE A 11 -13.76 -4.47 0.16
CA PHE A 11 -12.53 -5.15 0.60
C PHE A 11 -11.31 -4.23 0.47
N THR A 12 -11.18 -3.50 -0.64
CA THR A 12 -10.05 -2.60 -0.90
C THR A 12 -10.02 -1.46 0.12
N GLU A 13 -11.18 -0.89 0.47
CA GLU A 13 -11.31 0.13 1.50
C GLU A 13 -10.92 -0.40 2.89
N LEU A 14 -11.41 -1.60 3.26
CA LEU A 14 -11.07 -2.24 4.52
C LEU A 14 -9.58 -2.59 4.62
N LEU A 15 -8.99 -3.09 3.53
CA LEU A 15 -7.56 -3.40 3.45
C LEU A 15 -6.73 -2.12 3.62
N ALA A 16 -7.12 -1.03 2.96
CA ALA A 16 -6.44 0.25 3.11
C ALA A 16 -6.50 0.75 4.56
N ASN A 17 -7.67 0.70 5.18
CA ASN A 17 -7.84 1.04 6.60
C ASN A 17 -6.99 0.15 7.52
N ALA A 18 -6.91 -1.16 7.25
CA ALA A 18 -6.07 -2.06 8.02
C ALA A 18 -4.58 -1.73 7.87
N ILE A 19 -4.12 -1.41 6.66
CA ILE A 19 -2.74 -0.95 6.44
C ILE A 19 -2.49 0.37 7.19
N ASN A 20 -3.46 1.28 7.20
CA ASN A 20 -3.35 2.54 7.94
C ASN A 20 -3.16 2.32 9.44
N LEU A 21 -4.01 1.47 10.04
CA LEU A 21 -4.06 1.28 11.49
C LEU A 21 -2.91 0.42 12.01
N TYR A 22 -2.45 -0.56 11.22
CA TYR A 22 -1.53 -1.61 11.69
C TYR A 22 -0.15 -1.59 11.01
N SER A 23 0.12 -0.71 10.04
CA SER A 23 1.50 -0.42 9.66
C SER A 23 2.17 0.38 10.77
N GLY A 24 3.49 0.26 10.95
CA GLY A 24 4.27 0.76 12.11
C GLY A 24 4.15 2.26 12.46
N GLY A 25 2.97 2.69 12.90
CA GLY A 25 2.49 4.07 13.07
C GLY A 25 1.45 4.44 12.01
N PRO A 26 0.37 5.16 12.37
CA PRO A 26 -0.68 5.54 11.43
C PRO A 26 -0.12 6.38 10.28
N LEU A 27 -0.57 6.07 9.07
CA LEU A 27 -0.33 6.93 7.92
C LEU A 27 -1.20 8.18 8.07
N ARG A 28 -0.72 9.32 7.59
CA ARG A 28 -1.63 10.45 7.39
C ARG A 28 -2.63 10.04 6.30
N GLY A 29 -3.90 10.41 6.41
CA GLY A 29 -4.91 10.03 5.41
C GLY A 29 -4.51 10.35 3.96
N THR A 30 -3.74 11.43 3.77
CA THR A 30 -3.16 11.82 2.48
C THR A 30 -2.05 10.89 1.98
N GLU A 31 -1.32 10.20 2.86
CA GLU A 31 -0.26 9.25 2.52
C GLU A 31 -0.82 7.90 2.07
N LEU A 32 -2.01 7.52 2.56
CA LEU A 32 -2.69 6.27 2.21
C LEU A 32 -3.06 6.22 0.73
N ASN A 33 -3.57 7.32 0.18
CA ASN A 33 -3.87 7.44 -1.25
C ASN A 33 -2.61 7.46 -2.15
N LEU A 34 -1.42 7.59 -1.57
CA LEU A 34 -0.15 7.61 -2.30
C LEU A 34 0.55 6.25 -2.33
N ILE A 35 -0.08 5.22 -1.73
CA ILE A 35 0.40 3.84 -1.77
C ILE A 35 0.14 3.25 -3.15
N LEU A 36 1.22 2.84 -3.81
CA LEU A 36 1.22 2.24 -5.13
C LEU A 36 1.81 0.84 -5.04
N TYR A 37 1.04 -0.17 -5.43
CA TYR A 37 1.51 -1.55 -5.55
C TYR A 37 2.20 -1.82 -6.91
N LYS A 38 1.90 -1.01 -7.93
CA LYS A 38 2.52 -1.06 -9.26
C LYS A 38 3.04 0.31 -9.68
N ASN A 39 4.03 0.31 -10.57
CA ASN A 39 4.54 1.54 -11.16
C ASN A 39 3.47 2.18 -12.05
N THR A 40 3.50 3.50 -12.11
CA THR A 40 2.73 4.33 -13.05
C THR A 40 3.70 4.98 -14.03
N SER A 41 3.19 5.66 -15.07
CA SER A 41 4.02 6.37 -16.05
C SER A 41 4.89 7.49 -15.43
N ILE A 42 4.50 7.99 -14.26
CA ILE A 42 5.11 9.16 -13.61
C ILE A 42 5.69 8.88 -12.23
N LYS A 43 5.42 7.69 -11.66
CA LYS A 43 5.79 7.37 -10.27
C LYS A 43 5.98 5.87 -10.06
N ASP A 44 7.06 5.52 -9.37
CA ASP A 44 7.35 4.14 -8.96
C ASP A 44 6.42 3.65 -7.85
N ARG A 45 6.30 2.31 -7.73
CA ARG A 45 5.59 1.66 -6.63
C ARG A 45 6.23 2.02 -5.30
N SER A 46 5.39 2.31 -4.31
CA SER A 46 5.83 2.57 -2.93
C SER A 46 5.76 1.33 -2.05
N MET A 47 4.95 0.33 -2.42
CA MET A 47 4.86 -0.93 -1.70
C MET A 47 5.91 -1.93 -2.21
N LEU A 48 6.76 -2.39 -1.30
CA LEU A 48 7.92 -3.24 -1.60
C LEU A 48 7.94 -4.45 -0.66
N TYR A 49 8.37 -5.61 -1.16
CA TYR A 49 8.45 -6.83 -0.37
C TYR A 49 9.88 -7.07 0.10
N ASN A 50 10.08 -7.18 1.41
CA ASN A 50 11.35 -7.62 2.00
C ASN A 50 11.32 -9.16 2.11
N LYS A 51 12.13 -9.84 1.29
CA LYS A 51 12.19 -11.31 1.26
C LYS A 51 12.71 -11.90 2.57
N ASP A 52 13.70 -11.26 3.19
CA ASP A 52 14.32 -11.76 4.42
C ASP A 52 13.37 -11.63 5.61
N ALA A 53 12.61 -10.53 5.68
CA ALA A 53 11.62 -10.29 6.72
C ALA A 53 10.27 -10.96 6.43
N GLY A 54 10.04 -11.44 5.21
CA GLY A 54 8.77 -12.03 4.77
C GLY A 54 7.59 -11.04 4.76
N MET A 55 7.85 -9.74 4.72
CA MET A 55 6.85 -8.69 4.93
C MET A 55 6.89 -7.63 3.84
N PHE A 56 5.72 -7.08 3.53
CA PHE A 56 5.64 -5.84 2.77
C PHE A 56 6.00 -4.65 3.65
N PHE A 57 6.57 -3.63 3.03
CA PHE A 57 6.72 -2.31 3.61
C PHE A 57 6.31 -1.25 2.60
N VAL A 58 5.83 -0.13 3.11
CA VAL A 58 5.50 1.05 2.31
C VAL A 58 6.62 2.07 2.51
N LYS A 59 7.22 2.47 1.40
CA LYS A 59 8.13 3.60 1.31
C LYS A 59 7.31 4.86 1.06
N THR A 60 7.30 5.80 2.00
CA THR A 60 6.69 7.12 1.79
C THR A 60 7.74 8.20 1.74
N ASP A 61 7.69 9.01 0.69
CA ASP A 61 8.57 10.17 0.49
C ASP A 61 7.88 11.48 0.97
N TYR A 62 6.84 11.38 1.82
CA TYR A 62 6.05 12.54 2.24
C TYR A 62 6.87 13.46 3.16
N ASN A 63 7.09 14.71 2.72
CA ASN A 63 8.12 15.53 3.32
C ASN A 63 7.64 16.99 3.54
N LYS A 64 6.90 17.23 4.63
CA LYS A 64 6.69 18.61 5.17
C LYS A 64 8.04 19.30 5.48
N THR A 65 9.08 18.50 5.77
CA THR A 65 10.42 18.97 6.08
C THR A 65 11.23 19.39 4.84
N ASN A 66 10.88 18.93 3.63
CA ASN A 66 11.63 19.31 2.42
C ASN A 66 11.54 20.81 2.14
N ASN A 67 10.36 21.39 2.40
CA ASN A 67 10.14 22.82 2.16
C ASN A 67 10.96 23.72 3.11
N ILE A 68 11.47 23.16 4.22
CA ILE A 68 12.21 23.89 5.26
C ILE A 68 13.70 23.51 5.30
N THR A 69 14.06 22.24 5.06
CA THR A 69 15.41 21.71 5.32
C THR A 69 16.11 21.09 4.11
N ARG A 70 15.43 20.94 2.96
CA ARG A 70 15.96 20.29 1.73
C ARG A 70 16.57 18.89 1.94
N LYS A 71 16.27 18.21 3.06
CA LYS A 71 16.70 16.84 3.32
C LYS A 71 15.55 15.88 3.05
N GLU A 72 15.77 14.97 2.11
CA GLU A 72 14.88 13.84 1.88
C GLU A 72 14.93 12.90 3.09
N ARG A 73 13.78 12.71 3.75
CA ARG A 73 13.66 11.74 4.84
C ARG A 73 12.64 10.68 4.41
N VAL A 74 13.17 9.58 3.90
CA VAL A 74 12.36 8.40 3.54
C VAL A 74 11.85 7.75 4.81
N SER A 75 10.55 7.49 4.87
CA SER A 75 9.94 6.69 5.94
C SER A 75 9.59 5.30 5.42
N TYR A 76 9.96 4.28 6.20
CA TYR A 76 9.61 2.89 5.93
C TYR A 76 8.62 2.43 6.97
N ARG A 77 7.48 1.92 6.51
CA ARG A 77 6.45 1.34 7.39
C ARG A 77 6.19 -0.09 6.99
N TYR A 78 6.57 -1.03 7.85
CA TYR A 78 6.31 -2.45 7.63
C TYR A 78 4.83 -2.75 7.88
N LEU A 79 4.26 -3.57 7.00
CA LEU A 79 2.98 -4.24 7.24
C LEU A 79 3.23 -5.42 8.18
N THR A 80 2.21 -5.79 8.93
CA THR A 80 2.26 -7.04 9.70
C THR A 80 2.37 -8.25 8.76
N PRO A 81 2.90 -9.40 9.23
CA PRO A 81 2.98 -10.62 8.42
C PRO A 81 1.62 -11.05 7.85
N VAL A 82 0.55 -10.88 8.63
CA VAL A 82 -0.82 -11.22 8.21
C VAL A 82 -1.29 -10.32 7.08
N LEU A 83 -1.14 -8.99 7.23
CA LEU A 83 -1.50 -8.05 6.16
C LEU A 83 -0.66 -8.27 4.90
N SER A 84 0.61 -8.59 5.08
CA SER A 84 1.50 -8.90 3.95
C SER A 84 0.97 -10.08 3.13
N ARG A 85 0.54 -11.17 3.78
CA ARG A 85 -0.06 -12.33 3.09
C ARG A 85 -1.37 -11.98 2.37
N ILE A 86 -2.22 -11.19 3.02
CA ILE A 86 -3.48 -10.72 2.41
C ILE A 86 -3.19 -9.92 1.15
N VAL A 87 -2.21 -9.00 1.20
CA VAL A 87 -1.78 -8.21 0.04
C VAL A 87 -1.22 -9.11 -1.07
N ILE A 88 -0.41 -10.13 -0.76
CA ILE A 88 0.08 -11.10 -1.76
C ILE A 88 -1.10 -11.73 -2.50
N ILE A 89 -2.07 -12.28 -1.77
CA ILE A 89 -3.25 -12.96 -2.35
C ILE A 89 -4.05 -11.98 -3.20
N TYR A 90 -4.31 -10.77 -2.67
CA TYR A 90 -5.07 -9.76 -3.39
C TYR A 90 -4.38 -9.36 -4.70
N VAL A 91 -3.07 -9.12 -4.68
CA VAL A 91 -2.32 -8.72 -5.88
C VAL A 91 -2.16 -9.86 -6.89
N ALA A 92 -1.93 -11.09 -6.42
CA ALA A 92 -1.63 -12.22 -7.29
C ALA A 92 -2.87 -12.89 -7.87
N ALA A 93 -3.98 -12.96 -7.12
CA ALA A 93 -5.17 -13.72 -7.51
C ALA A 93 -6.37 -12.82 -7.84
N VAL A 94 -6.57 -11.74 -7.07
CA VAL A 94 -7.80 -10.94 -7.15
C VAL A 94 -7.68 -9.83 -8.17
N LEU A 95 -6.57 -9.09 -8.18
CA LEU A 95 -6.36 -8.00 -9.13
C LEU A 95 -6.37 -8.45 -10.61
N PRO A 96 -5.71 -9.55 -11.00
CA PRO A 96 -5.76 -10.00 -12.40
C PRO A 96 -7.18 -10.37 -12.83
N LEU A 97 -7.97 -10.97 -11.94
CA LEU A 97 -9.36 -11.29 -12.20
C LEU A 97 -10.22 -10.03 -12.36
N ARG A 98 -10.00 -9.02 -11.51
CA ARG A 98 -10.66 -7.72 -11.63
C ARG A 98 -10.33 -7.02 -12.95
N ASP A 99 -9.06 -7.03 -13.36
CA ASP A 99 -8.61 -6.35 -14.59
C ASP A 99 -9.09 -7.07 -15.86
N TYR A 100 -9.45 -8.36 -15.76
CA TYR A 100 -9.97 -9.16 -16.86
C TYR A 100 -11.48 -9.00 -17.10
N ILE A 101 -12.25 -8.76 -16.03
CA ILE A 101 -13.74 -8.67 -16.06
C ILE A 101 -14.19 -7.26 -16.38
#